data_AF-A0A930NWC7-F1
#
_entry.id   AF-A0A930NWC7-F1
#
_cell.length_a   1.000
_cell.length_b   1.000
_cell.length_c   1.000
_cell.angle_alpha   90.00
_cell.angle_beta   90.00
_cell.angle_gamma   90.00
#
_symmetry.space_group_name_H-M   'P 1'
#
loop_
_entity.id
_entity.type
_entity.pdbx_description
1 polymer ?
#
loop_
_entity_poly.entity_id
_entity_poly.type
_entity_poly.pdbx_seq_one_letter_code
_entity_poly.pdbx_strand_id
1 'polypeptide(L)' 'AIADAMQQNNYLQREITAARTVYNSRVTQWNTDIFSWPTKMIVAAQQGYTTRIPFTATAETREVARGKFF' A
#
# COMPACT_ATOMS: atom_id res chain seq x y z
N ALA A 1 22.36 -18.94 -14.96
CA ALA A 1 21.00 -19.46 -14.67
C ALA A 1 20.52 -19.09 -13.26
N ILE A 2 21.02 -19.72 -12.18
CA ILE A 2 20.55 -19.41 -10.81
C ILE A 2 20.96 -18.00 -10.38
N ALA A 3 22.20 -17.58 -10.66
CA ALA A 3 22.67 -16.22 -10.36
C ALA A 3 21.84 -15.14 -11.06
N ASP A 4 21.55 -15.32 -12.35
CA ASP A 4 20.73 -14.37 -13.13
C ASP A 4 19.29 -14.32 -12.61
N ALA A 5 18.71 -15.48 -12.27
CA ALA A 5 17.38 -15.55 -11.68
C ALA A 5 17.32 -14.86 -10.31
N MET A 6 18.37 -14.99 -9.48
CA MET A 6 18.47 -14.28 -8.20
C MET A 6 18.58 -12.76 -8.39
N GLN A 7 19.35 -12.29 -9.37
CA GLN A 7 19.46 -10.86 -9.69
C GLN A 7 18.12 -10.28 -10.17
N GLN A 8 17.43 -10.99 -11.08
CA GLN A 8 16.10 -10.60 -11.55
C GLN A 8 15.09 -10.57 -10.39
N ASN A 9 15.12 -11.56 -9.50
CA ASN A 9 14.24 -11.59 -8.33
C ASN A 9 14.49 -10.38 -7.40
N ASN A 10 15.76 -10.05 -7.12
CA ASN A 10 16.10 -8.87 -6.31
C ASN A 10 15.57 -7.57 -6.94
N TYR A 11 15.75 -7.41 -8.24
CA TYR A 11 15.26 -6.26 -8.98
C TYR A 11 13.73 -6.14 -8.89
N LEU A 12 13.01 -7.22 -9.17
CA LEU A 12 11.54 -7.27 -9.06
C LEU A 12 11.06 -6.94 -7.65
N GLN A 13 11.73 -7.44 -6.61
CA GLN A 13 11.37 -7.12 -5.22
C GLN A 13 11.52 -5.62 -4.91
N ARG A 14 12.54 -4.94 -5.47
CA ARG A 14 12.71 -3.49 -5.33
C ARG A 14 11.59 -2.73 -6.01
N GLU A 15 11.23 -3.12 -7.23
CA GLU A 15 10.11 -2.50 -7.95
C GLU A 15 8.77 -2.71 -7.25
N ILE A 16 8.49 -3.91 -6.75
CA ILE A 16 7.30 -4.20 -5.95
C ILE A 16 7.27 -3.31 -4.70
N THR A 17 8.40 -3.13 -4.04
CA THR A 17 8.51 -2.27 -2.85
C THR A 17 8.25 -0.81 -3.20
N ALA A 18 8.84 -0.31 -4.29
CA ALA A 18 8.58 1.05 -4.78
C ALA A 18 7.10 1.26 -5.15
N ALA A 19 6.51 0.32 -5.89
CA ALA A 19 5.11 0.37 -6.29
C ALA A 19 4.16 0.37 -5.09
N ARG A 20 4.44 -0.44 -4.05
CA ARG A 20 3.69 -0.45 -2.78
C ARG A 20 3.71 0.91 -2.09
N THR A 21 4.88 1.55 -2.04
CA THR A 21 5.03 2.89 -1.44
C THR A 21 4.19 3.93 -2.18
N VAL A 22 4.26 3.95 -3.52
CA VAL A 22 3.48 4.87 -4.35
C VAL A 22 1.98 4.63 -4.19
N TYR A 23 1.54 3.37 -4.22
CA TYR A 23 0.14 3.01 -4.01
C TYR A 23 -0.36 3.48 -2.65
N ASN A 24 0.36 3.16 -1.57
CA ASN A 24 -0.04 3.53 -0.22
C ASN A 24 -0.10 5.05 -0.02
N SER A 25 0.86 5.79 -0.57
CA SER A 25 0.85 7.26 -0.54
C SER A 25 -0.42 7.83 -1.20
N ARG A 26 -0.79 7.31 -2.38
CA ARG A 26 -2.02 7.72 -3.08
C ARG A 26 -3.28 7.33 -2.32
N VAL A 27 -3.32 6.14 -1.72
CA VAL A 27 -4.45 5.70 -0.89
C VAL A 27 -4.62 6.59 0.33
N THR A 28 -3.52 6.93 1.01
CA THR A 28 -3.56 7.85 2.15
C THR A 28 -4.10 9.21 1.72
N GLN A 29 -3.58 9.79 0.64
CA GLN A 29 -4.06 11.07 0.11
C GLN A 29 -5.55 11.02 -0.21
N TRP A 30 -5.99 10.00 -0.97
CA TRP A 30 -7.39 9.81 -1.34
C TRP A 30 -8.31 9.69 -0.13
N ASN A 31 -7.95 8.82 0.83
CA ASN A 31 -8.76 8.59 2.03
C ASN A 31 -8.86 9.88 2.86
N THR A 32 -7.77 10.64 2.99
CA THR A 32 -7.80 11.95 3.66
C THR A 32 -8.65 12.96 2.89
N ASP A 33 -8.51 13.00 1.56
CA ASP A 33 -9.21 13.96 0.72
C ASP A 33 -10.73 13.79 0.75
N ILE A 34 -11.24 12.56 0.75
CA ILE A 34 -12.69 12.30 0.86
C ILE A 34 -13.29 12.98 2.08
N PHE A 35 -12.61 12.93 3.23
CA PHE A 35 -13.12 13.47 4.50
C PHE A 35 -12.68 14.91 4.79
N SER A 36 -11.86 15.51 3.92
CA SER A 36 -11.33 16.86 4.15
C SER A 36 -12.41 17.95 4.13
N TRP A 37 -13.50 17.76 3.37
CA TRP A 37 -14.60 18.72 3.25
C TRP A 37 -15.96 18.04 3.10
N PRO A 38 -17.04 18.57 3.72
CA PRO A 38 -18.39 18.00 3.60
C PRO A 38 -18.88 17.87 2.15
N THR A 39 -18.51 18.79 1.27
CA THR A 39 -18.87 18.75 -0.16
C THR A 39 -18.26 17.56 -0.87
N LYS A 40 -16.99 17.21 -0.58
CA LYS A 40 -16.33 16.02 -1.12
C LYS A 40 -17.01 14.74 -0.63
N MET A 41 -17.48 14.70 0.62
CA MET A 41 -18.24 13.56 1.15
C MET A 41 -19.59 13.38 0.43
N ILE A 42 -20.32 14.47 0.17
CA ILE A 42 -21.59 14.45 -0.56
C ILE A 42 -21.38 13.94 -1.99
N VAL A 43 -20.38 14.47 -2.70
CA VAL A 43 -20.06 14.03 -4.07
C VAL A 43 -19.59 12.58 -4.07
N ALA A 44 -18.77 12.17 -3.09
CA ALA A 44 -18.32 10.79 -2.95
C ALA A 44 -19.50 9.84 -2.74
N ALA A 45 -20.46 10.19 -1.88
CA ALA A 45 -21.68 9.41 -1.68
C ALA A 45 -22.55 9.35 -2.95
N GLN A 46 -22.73 10.49 -3.64
CA GLN A 46 -23.52 10.56 -4.87
C GLN A 46 -22.91 9.75 -6.02
N GLN A 47 -21.57 9.74 -6.14
CA GLN A 47 -20.85 9.01 -7.20
C GLN A 47 -20.41 7.60 -6.77
N GLY A 48 -20.75 7.16 -5.55
CA GLY A 48 -20.39 5.84 -5.04
C GLY A 48 -18.90 5.63 -4.75
N TYR A 49 -18.15 6.71 -4.53
CA TYR A 49 -16.74 6.63 -4.16
C TYR A 49 -16.56 6.21 -2.70
N THR A 50 -15.64 5.27 -2.48
CA THR A 50 -15.31 4.71 -1.17
C THR A 50 -13.82 4.84 -0.86
N THR A 51 -13.49 4.67 0.42
CA THR A 51 -12.10 4.58 0.86
C THR A 51 -11.43 3.35 0.26
N ARG A 52 -10.11 3.43 0.07
CA ARG A 52 -9.29 2.33 -0.44
C ARG A 52 -8.49 1.69 0.69
N ILE A 53 -8.28 0.39 0.59
CA ILE A 53 -7.49 -0.37 1.56
C ILE A 53 -6.00 -0.24 1.21
N PRO A 54 -5.15 0.24 2.13
CA PRO A 54 -3.70 0.27 1.91
C PRO A 54 -3.13 -1.14 1.73
N PHE A 55 -2.08 -1.27 0.94
CA PHE A 55 -1.32 -2.51 0.85
C PHE A 55 -0.53 -2.66 2.14
N THR A 56 -0.86 -3.68 2.93
CA THR A 56 -0.12 -3.99 4.15
C THR A 56 0.42 -5.41 4.09
N ALA A 57 1.55 -5.64 4.76
CA ALA A 57 2.10 -6.99 4.88
C ALA A 57 1.08 -7.93 5.54
N THR A 58 1.14 -9.21 5.19
CA THR A 58 0.24 -10.23 5.76
C THR A 58 0.40 -10.27 7.28
N ALA A 59 -0.62 -10.81 7.96
CA ALA A 59 -0.62 -10.95 9.42
C ALA A 59 0.65 -11.68 9.91
N GLU A 60 1.07 -12.75 9.23
CA GLU A 60 2.31 -13.48 9.53
C GLU A 60 3.56 -12.61 9.41
N THR A 61 3.74 -11.87 8.31
CA THR A 61 4.92 -11.01 8.16
C THR A 61 4.95 -9.90 9.22
N ARG A 62 3.78 -9.37 9.59
CA ARG A 62 3.67 -8.38 10.66
C ARG A 62 4.01 -8.96 12.02
N GLU A 63 3.62 -10.21 12.29
CA GLU A 63 3.91 -10.90 13.54
C GLU A 63 5.40 -11.25 13.66
N VAL A 64 6.00 -11.77 12.58
CA VAL A 64 7.46 -12.01 12.52
C VAL A 64 8.23 -10.72 12.74
N ALA A 65 7.80 -9.59 12.15
CA ALA A 65 8.42 -8.29 12.37
C ALA A 65 8.24 -7.73 13.80
N ARG A 66 7.20 -8.18 14.53
CA ARG A 66 6.97 -7.86 15.95
C ARG A 66 7.74 -8.77 16.91
N GLY A 67 8.33 -9.86 16.42
CA GLY A 67 9.25 -10.69 17.18
C GLY A 67 10.42 -9.85 17.72
N LYS A 68 10.76 -10.01 19.00
CA LYS A 68 11.96 -9.39 19.57
C LYS A 68 13.19 -9.95 18.86
N PHE A 69 13.90 -9.10 18.12
CA PHE A 69 15.18 -9.42 17.48
C PHE A 69 16.39 -9.11 18.38
N PHE A 70 16.18 -8.95 19.68
CA PHE A 70 17.22 -8.68 20.68
C PHE A 70 16.98 -9.52 21.92
#